data_AF-A0A6L8RQS8-F1
#
_entry.id   AF-A0A6L8RQS8-F1
#
_cell.length_a   1.000
_cell.length_b   1.000
_cell.length_c   1.000
_cell.angle_alpha   90.00
_cell.angle_beta   90.00
_cell.angle_gamma   90.00
#
_symmetry.space_group_name_H-M   'P 1'
#
loop_
_entity.id
_entity.type
_entity.pdbx_description
1 polymer ?
#
loop_
_entity_poly.entity_id
_entity_poly.type
_entity_poly.pdbx_seq_one_letter_code
_entity_poly.pdbx_strand_id
1 'polypeptide(L)'
;MKLIQHWEAYRGPKDERVEAETNRIYKVGFIMLSIGLVLYMYYGSALKQATYMRDVMATGTGQVVIASSDLFLYGWVLLTAIVCIVLQCRKGFTDNGRFAEAEIFPIGYYAFRSCFVSVIVGIFTPAIRVLAEFQILGADGIMWWAAAFQGVFVAVAMFLMLMFLFWTGFKTAQSRRKQLDMRLGE
;
A
#
# COMPACT_ATOMS: atom_id res chain seq x y z
N MET A 1 1.08 -32.90 -19.64
CA MET A 1 0.55 -32.13 -20.78
C MET A 1 -0.81 -32.63 -21.30
N LYS A 2 -1.14 -33.93 -21.29
CA LYS A 2 -2.44 -34.45 -21.79
C LYS A 2 -3.71 -34.03 -21.02
N LEU A 3 -3.61 -33.72 -19.72
CA LEU A 3 -4.76 -33.30 -18.91
C LEU A 3 -5.26 -31.89 -19.28
N ILE A 4 -4.35 -30.95 -19.54
CA ILE A 4 -4.71 -29.56 -19.85
C ILE A 4 -5.45 -29.46 -21.19
N GLN A 5 -5.02 -30.23 -22.19
CA GLN A 5 -5.67 -30.28 -23.51
C GLN A 5 -7.11 -30.82 -23.46
N HIS A 6 -7.42 -31.75 -22.56
CA HIS A 6 -8.79 -32.25 -22.40
C HIS A 6 -9.77 -31.17 -21.92
N TRP A 7 -9.27 -30.21 -21.11
CA TRP A 7 -10.07 -29.12 -20.57
C TRP A 7 -10.11 -27.87 -21.48
N GLU A 8 -9.26 -27.80 -22.51
CA GLU A 8 -9.32 -26.72 -23.50
C GLU A 8 -10.62 -26.72 -24.30
N ALA A 9 -11.25 -27.90 -24.49
CA ALA A 9 -12.56 -28.03 -25.13
C ALA A 9 -13.72 -27.38 -24.33
N TYR A 10 -13.56 -27.25 -23.00
CA TYR A 10 -14.54 -26.60 -22.11
C TYR A 10 -14.22 -25.12 -21.88
N ARG A 11 -13.04 -24.68 -22.31
CA ARG A 11 -12.65 -23.28 -22.24
C ARG A 11 -13.37 -22.58 -23.40
N GLY A 12 -14.59 -22.09 -23.13
CA GLY A 12 -15.34 -21.26 -24.07
C GLY A 12 -14.47 -20.12 -24.65
N PRO A 13 -14.89 -19.52 -25.78
CA PRO A 13 -14.10 -18.46 -26.43
C PRO A 13 -13.68 -17.40 -25.41
N LYS A 14 -12.40 -16.99 -25.47
CA LYS A 14 -11.86 -15.93 -24.62
C LYS A 14 -12.60 -14.63 -24.94
N ASP A 15 -13.68 -14.40 -24.23
CA ASP A 15 -14.47 -13.18 -24.38
C ASP A 15 -13.73 -12.06 -23.66
N GLU A 16 -13.21 -11.11 -24.45
CA GLU A 16 -12.49 -9.94 -23.96
C GLU A 16 -13.32 -9.15 -22.93
N ARG A 17 -14.66 -9.18 -23.03
CA ARG A 17 -15.55 -8.54 -22.06
C ARG A 17 -15.50 -9.23 -20.71
N VAL A 18 -15.54 -10.56 -20.69
CA VAL A 18 -15.47 -11.36 -19.47
C VAL A 18 -14.09 -11.19 -18.82
N GLU A 19 -13.01 -11.14 -19.60
CA GLU A 19 -11.66 -10.88 -19.09
C GLU A 19 -11.56 -9.46 -18.46
N ALA A 20 -12.13 -8.44 -19.11
CA ALA A 20 -12.13 -7.07 -18.61
C ALA A 20 -12.92 -6.93 -17.30
N GLU A 21 -14.11 -7.52 -17.22
CA GLU A 21 -14.93 -7.52 -16.00
C GLU A 21 -14.25 -8.30 -14.87
N THR A 22 -13.68 -9.46 -15.18
CA THR A 22 -12.93 -10.28 -14.23
C THR A 22 -11.75 -9.50 -13.65
N ASN A 23 -10.99 -8.80 -14.49
CA ASN A 23 -9.87 -7.98 -14.05
C ASN A 23 -10.32 -6.80 -13.18
N ARG A 24 -11.47 -6.19 -13.50
CA ARG A 24 -12.08 -5.14 -12.66
C ARG A 24 -12.48 -5.66 -11.29
N ILE A 25 -13.11 -6.83 -11.22
CA ILE A 25 -13.49 -7.48 -9.96
C ILE A 25 -12.25 -7.79 -9.12
N TYR A 26 -11.22 -8.39 -9.72
CA TYR A 26 -9.96 -8.67 -9.01
C TYR A 26 -9.28 -7.40 -8.52
N LYS A 27 -9.29 -6.33 -9.31
CA LYS A 27 -8.71 -5.04 -8.90
C LYS A 27 -9.45 -4.46 -7.69
N VAL A 28 -10.78 -4.45 -7.71
CA VAL A 28 -11.59 -3.94 -6.59
C VAL A 28 -11.39 -4.82 -5.35
N GLY A 29 -11.46 -6.15 -5.51
CA GLY A 29 -11.26 -7.10 -4.42
C GLY A 29 -9.86 -6.99 -3.81
N PHE A 30 -8.82 -6.84 -4.64
CA PHE A 30 -7.45 -6.63 -4.16
C PHE A 30 -7.34 -5.33 -3.37
N ILE A 31 -7.85 -4.20 -3.88
CA ILE A 31 -7.79 -2.91 -3.17
C ILE A 31 -8.52 -3.00 -1.83
N MET A 32 -9.74 -3.56 -1.82
CA MET A 32 -10.53 -3.71 -0.60
C MET A 32 -9.80 -4.58 0.43
N LEU A 33 -9.27 -5.72 0.01
CA LEU A 33 -8.51 -6.63 0.88
C LEU A 33 -7.23 -5.96 1.41
N SER A 34 -6.47 -5.28 0.55
CA SER A 34 -5.25 -4.58 0.96
C SER A 34 -5.53 -3.49 1.99
N ILE A 35 -6.57 -2.67 1.77
CA ILE A 35 -6.96 -1.62 2.73
C ILE A 35 -7.37 -2.25 4.06
N GLY A 36 -8.26 -3.25 4.04
CA GLY A 36 -8.72 -3.92 5.25
C GLY A 36 -7.58 -4.56 6.04
N LEU A 37 -6.62 -5.18 5.34
CA LEU A 37 -5.48 -5.84 5.97
C LEU A 37 -4.51 -4.84 6.61
N VAL A 38 -4.20 -3.74 5.92
CA VAL A 38 -3.36 -2.66 6.47
C VAL A 38 -4.02 -2.03 7.69
N LEU A 39 -5.33 -1.79 7.66
CA LEU A 39 -6.08 -1.26 8.81
C LEU A 39 -6.04 -2.23 10.00
N TYR A 40 -6.26 -3.53 9.76
CA TYR A 40 -6.18 -4.56 10.78
C TYR A 40 -4.80 -4.61 11.44
N MET A 41 -3.73 -4.63 10.63
CA MET A 41 -2.35 -4.67 11.13
C MET A 41 -1.99 -3.41 11.92
N TYR A 42 -2.40 -2.24 11.43
CA TYR A 42 -2.13 -0.97 12.08
C TYR A 42 -2.88 -0.85 13.41
N TYR A 43 -4.17 -1.17 13.44
CA TYR A 43 -4.98 -1.16 14.65
C TYR A 43 -4.46 -2.17 15.70
N GLY A 44 -4.11 -3.39 15.28
CA GLY A 44 -3.51 -4.38 16.18
C GLY A 44 -2.16 -3.93 16.74
N SER A 45 -1.35 -3.21 15.96
CA SER A 45 -0.10 -2.60 16.43
C SER A 45 -0.36 -1.47 17.42
N ALA A 46 -1.36 -0.62 17.15
CA ALA A 46 -1.75 0.48 18.04
C ALA A 46 -2.25 -0.05 19.39
N LEU A 47 -3.04 -1.12 19.41
CA LEU A 47 -3.48 -1.80 20.64
C LEU A 47 -2.31 -2.32 21.46
N LYS A 48 -1.35 -3.03 20.83
CA LYS A 48 -0.15 -3.54 21.52
C LYS A 48 0.68 -2.42 22.12
N GLN A 49 0.81 -1.31 21.40
CA GLN A 49 1.53 -0.14 21.90
C GLN A 49 0.80 0.53 23.07
N ALA A 50 -0.54 0.63 23.03
CA ALA A 50 -1.33 1.18 24.11
C ALA A 50 -1.25 0.29 25.37
N THR A 51 -1.32 -1.04 25.22
CA THR A 51 -1.13 -2.00 26.32
C THR A 51 0.26 -1.88 26.93
N TYR A 52 1.30 -1.76 26.09
CA TYR A 52 2.66 -1.51 26.57
C TYR A 52 2.74 -0.24 27.42
N MET A 53 2.17 0.87 26.95
CA MET A 53 2.18 2.13 27.71
C MET A 53 1.45 2.00 29.04
N ARG A 54 0.30 1.32 29.06
CA ARG A 54 -0.43 1.02 30.30
C ARG A 54 0.44 0.24 31.28
N ASP A 55 1.10 -0.83 30.82
CA ASP A 55 1.88 -1.71 31.68
C ASP A 55 3.16 -1.02 32.20
N VAL A 56 3.79 -0.17 31.36
CA VAL A 56 4.89 0.70 31.81
C VAL A 56 4.44 1.64 32.91
N MET A 57 3.27 2.28 32.78
CA MET A 57 2.74 3.19 33.80
C MET A 57 2.34 2.46 35.09
N ALA A 58 1.82 1.23 35.00
CA ALA A 58 1.33 0.47 36.15
C ALA A 58 2.45 -0.24 36.93
N THR A 59 3.42 -0.83 36.24
CA THR A 59 4.42 -1.75 36.82
C THR A 59 5.87 -1.32 36.59
N GLY A 60 6.12 -0.20 35.90
CA GLY A 60 7.47 0.30 35.61
C GLY A 60 8.27 -0.55 34.60
N THR A 61 7.70 -1.67 34.15
CA THR A 61 8.23 -2.52 33.09
C THR A 61 7.10 -2.84 32.12
N GLY A 62 7.38 -2.76 30.82
CA GLY A 62 6.44 -3.13 29.77
C GLY A 62 7.11 -4.11 28.81
N GLN A 63 6.35 -5.08 28.30
CA GLN A 63 6.82 -5.97 27.26
C GLN A 63 5.92 -5.85 26.03
N VAL A 64 6.53 -5.58 24.88
CA VAL A 64 5.83 -5.68 23.60
C VAL A 64 5.99 -7.11 23.10
N VAL A 65 4.93 -7.91 23.26
CA VAL A 65 4.90 -9.25 22.68
C VAL A 65 4.44 -9.14 21.23
N ILE A 66 5.39 -9.28 20.30
CA ILE A 66 5.10 -9.43 18.87
C ILE A 66 5.02 -10.92 18.58
N ALA A 67 3.86 -11.42 18.17
CA ALA A 67 3.73 -12.83 17.83
C ALA A 67 4.45 -13.09 16.49
N SER A 68 5.06 -14.27 16.35
CA SER A 68 5.70 -14.68 15.10
C SER A 68 4.73 -14.65 13.91
N SER A 69 3.44 -14.87 14.16
CA SER A 69 2.36 -14.74 13.18
C SER A 69 2.19 -13.31 12.65
N ASP A 70 2.41 -12.28 13.49
CA ASP A 70 2.34 -10.88 13.06
C ASP A 70 3.48 -10.56 12.09
N LEU A 71 4.71 -10.98 12.43
CA LEU A 71 5.89 -10.77 11.59
C LEU A 71 5.73 -11.45 10.24
N PHE A 72 5.20 -12.68 10.22
CA PHE A 72 4.90 -13.40 9.00
C PHE A 72 3.89 -12.63 8.14
N LEU A 73 2.79 -12.17 8.74
CA LEU A 73 1.78 -11.38 8.05
C LEU A 73 2.37 -10.10 7.45
N TYR A 74 3.21 -9.40 8.22
CA TYR A 74 3.86 -8.15 7.80
C TYR A 74 4.80 -8.40 6.62
N GLY A 75 5.61 -9.45 6.70
CA GLY A 75 6.49 -9.87 5.61
C GLY A 75 5.71 -10.27 4.35
N TRP A 76 4.58 -10.97 4.50
CA TRP A 76 3.76 -11.40 3.37
C TRP A 76 3.09 -10.24 2.64
N VAL A 77 2.55 -9.27 3.39
CA VAL A 77 1.97 -8.05 2.81
C VAL A 77 3.03 -7.21 2.11
N LEU A 78 4.22 -7.08 2.70
CA LEU A 78 5.34 -6.38 2.06
C LEU A 78 5.75 -7.08 0.75
N LEU A 79 5.90 -8.40 0.76
CA LEU A 79 6.28 -9.18 -0.41
C LEU A 79 5.24 -9.03 -1.53
N THR A 80 3.96 -9.17 -1.20
CA THR A 80 2.87 -9.03 -2.18
C THR A 80 2.83 -7.62 -2.77
N ALA A 81 3.01 -6.57 -1.96
CA ALA A 81 3.10 -5.19 -2.45
C ALA A 81 4.29 -4.99 -3.41
N ILE A 82 5.47 -5.51 -3.08
CA ILE A 82 6.66 -5.45 -3.94
C ILE A 82 6.40 -6.17 -5.27
N VAL A 83 5.85 -7.39 -5.23
CA VAL A 83 5.52 -8.15 -6.44
C VAL A 83 4.52 -7.38 -7.30
N CYS A 84 3.48 -6.79 -6.70
CA CYS A 84 2.50 -5.97 -7.41
C CYS A 84 3.13 -4.74 -8.07
N ILE A 85 4.05 -4.03 -7.39
CA ILE A 85 4.77 -2.89 -7.95
C ILE A 85 5.63 -3.34 -9.14
N VAL A 86 6.40 -4.43 -8.97
CA VAL A 86 7.25 -4.97 -10.04
C VAL A 86 6.42 -5.39 -11.25
N LEU A 87 5.29 -6.06 -11.05
CA LEU A 87 4.41 -6.48 -12.15
C LEU A 87 3.75 -5.29 -12.86
N GLN A 88 3.32 -4.27 -12.12
CA GLN A 88 2.77 -3.04 -12.71
C GLN A 88 3.82 -2.29 -13.54
N CYS A 89 5.04 -2.15 -13.01
CA CYS A 89 6.18 -1.61 -13.76
C CYS A 89 6.52 -2.48 -14.98
N ARG A 90 6.42 -3.82 -14.87
CA ARG A 90 6.69 -4.74 -15.97
C ARG A 90 5.72 -4.65 -17.12
N LYS A 91 4.46 -4.33 -16.85
CA LYS A 91 3.42 -4.17 -17.87
C LYS A 91 3.26 -2.72 -18.34
N GLY A 92 4.03 -1.78 -17.78
CA GLY A 92 3.92 -0.36 -18.13
C GLY A 92 2.61 0.30 -17.66
N PHE A 93 1.90 -0.33 -16.72
CA PHE A 93 0.62 0.18 -16.20
C PHE A 93 0.78 1.32 -15.19
N THR A 94 1.99 1.80 -14.94
CA THR A 94 2.23 2.91 -14.04
C THR A 94 1.60 4.18 -14.64
N ASP A 95 0.45 4.59 -14.09
CA ASP A 95 -0.41 5.69 -14.55
C ASP A 95 -0.87 5.59 -16.02
N ASN A 96 -1.42 4.43 -16.43
CA ASN A 96 -2.07 4.23 -17.75
C ASN A 96 -1.23 4.68 -18.96
N GLY A 97 0.10 4.52 -18.92
CA GLY A 97 0.98 4.89 -20.03
C GLY A 97 1.38 6.37 -20.11
N ARG A 98 0.81 7.25 -19.27
CA ARG A 98 1.12 8.70 -19.26
C ARG A 98 2.59 8.98 -18.94
N PHE A 99 3.23 8.13 -18.14
CA PHE A 99 4.66 8.25 -17.88
C PHE A 99 5.55 7.96 -19.09
N ALA A 100 5.08 7.19 -20.07
CA ALA A 100 5.84 6.93 -21.29
C ALA A 100 5.76 8.10 -22.28
N GLU A 101 4.68 8.88 -22.24
CA GLU A 101 4.42 10.01 -23.13
C GLU A 101 5.06 11.32 -22.62
N ALA A 102 5.28 11.47 -21.32
CA ALA A 102 5.86 12.68 -20.73
C ALA A 102 7.39 12.71 -20.81
N GLU A 103 7.95 13.82 -21.32
CA GLU A 103 9.41 14.04 -21.38
C GLU A 103 10.00 14.51 -20.04
N ILE A 104 9.22 15.30 -19.29
CA ILE A 104 9.58 15.87 -17.99
C ILE A 104 8.61 15.33 -16.95
N PHE A 105 9.11 14.98 -15.76
CA PHE A 105 8.28 14.52 -14.66
C PHE A 105 7.34 15.65 -14.20
N PRO A 106 6.01 15.49 -14.30
CA PRO A 106 5.06 16.56 -13.94
C PRO A 106 4.91 16.62 -12.41
N ILE A 107 5.89 17.23 -11.77
CA ILE A 107 6.05 17.24 -10.31
C ILE A 107 4.83 17.83 -9.59
N GLY A 108 4.21 18.89 -10.13
CA GLY A 108 3.04 19.53 -9.51
C GLY A 108 1.83 18.60 -9.43
N TYR A 109 1.59 17.80 -10.47
CA TYR A 109 0.46 16.86 -10.51
C TYR A 109 0.61 15.74 -9.47
N TYR A 110 1.81 15.14 -9.42
CA TYR A 110 2.11 14.07 -8.48
C TYR A 110 2.27 14.58 -7.05
N ALA A 111 2.78 15.79 -6.85
CA ALA A 111 2.80 16.44 -5.54
C ALA A 111 1.38 16.67 -5.03
N PHE A 112 0.46 17.17 -5.86
CA PHE A 112 -0.94 17.36 -5.44
C PHE A 112 -1.61 16.03 -5.05
N ARG A 113 -1.47 14.99 -5.89
CA ARG A 113 -2.01 13.65 -5.59
C ARG A 113 -1.40 13.06 -4.31
N SER A 114 -0.09 13.16 -4.16
CA SER A 114 0.62 12.65 -2.97
C SER A 114 0.19 13.41 -1.72
N CYS A 115 0.02 14.73 -1.82
CA CYS A 115 -0.46 15.59 -0.74
C CYS A 115 -1.88 15.21 -0.31
N PHE A 116 -2.79 15.02 -1.27
CA PHE A 116 -4.16 14.60 -0.98
C PHE A 116 -4.20 13.26 -0.22
N VAL A 117 -3.45 12.26 -0.70
CA VAL A 117 -3.37 10.95 -0.05
C VAL A 117 -2.69 11.05 1.31
N SER A 118 -1.61 11.82 1.44
CA SER A 118 -0.87 11.96 2.70
C SER A 118 -1.68 12.66 3.78
N VAL A 119 -2.51 13.65 3.42
CA VAL A 119 -3.41 14.32 4.37
C VAL A 119 -4.46 13.35 4.88
N ILE A 120 -5.08 12.57 3.99
CA ILE A 120 -6.06 11.55 4.38
C ILE A 120 -5.40 10.55 5.35
N VAL A 121 -4.28 9.95 4.95
CA VAL A 121 -3.56 8.98 5.81
C VAL A 121 -3.15 9.64 7.13
N GLY A 122 -2.63 10.86 7.11
CA GLY A 122 -2.22 11.61 8.29
C GLY A 122 -3.35 11.94 9.28
N ILE A 123 -4.61 11.94 8.83
CA ILE A 123 -5.79 12.10 9.69
C ILE A 123 -6.29 10.74 10.19
N PHE A 124 -6.36 9.73 9.32
CA PHE A 124 -6.89 8.42 9.68
C PHE A 124 -5.97 7.66 10.64
N THR A 125 -4.65 7.76 10.47
CA THR A 125 -3.66 7.14 11.34
C THR A 125 -3.84 7.53 12.83
N PRO A 126 -3.81 8.82 13.21
CA PRO A 126 -4.04 9.21 14.60
C PRO A 126 -5.47 8.93 15.06
N ALA A 127 -6.48 8.99 14.19
CA ALA A 127 -7.85 8.63 14.55
C ALA A 127 -7.97 7.17 15.01
N ILE A 128 -7.39 6.23 14.25
CA ILE A 128 -7.37 4.80 14.61
C ILE A 128 -6.57 4.57 15.90
N ARG A 129 -5.47 5.31 16.08
CA ARG A 129 -4.69 5.25 17.31
C ARG A 129 -5.48 5.72 18.53
N VAL A 130 -6.17 6.85 18.43
CA VAL A 130 -7.01 7.37 19.52
C VAL A 130 -8.11 6.36 19.88
N LEU A 131 -8.71 5.68 18.89
CA LEU A 131 -9.66 4.59 19.15
C LEU A 131 -9.02 3.43 19.91
N ALA A 132 -7.80 3.04 19.56
CA ALA A 132 -7.07 1.98 20.27
C ALA A 132 -6.68 2.39 21.70
N GLU A 133 -6.21 3.63 21.89
CA GLU A 133 -5.87 4.19 23.21
C GLU A 133 -7.12 4.29 24.08
N PHE A 134 -8.24 4.78 23.56
CA PHE A 134 -9.51 4.85 24.28
C PHE A 134 -9.97 3.48 24.78
N GLN A 135 -9.80 2.42 23.97
CA GLN A 135 -10.19 1.06 24.35
C GLN A 135 -9.33 0.47 25.48
N ILE A 136 -8.04 0.81 25.55
CA ILE A 136 -7.11 0.21 26.52
C ILE A 136 -6.94 1.07 27.78
N LEU A 137 -6.86 2.39 27.60
CA LEU A 137 -6.52 3.38 28.64
C LEU A 137 -7.73 4.17 29.15
N GLY A 138 -8.87 4.14 28.44
CA GLY A 138 -10.03 4.96 28.76
C GLY A 138 -9.89 6.42 28.30
N ALA A 139 -10.88 7.26 28.62
CA ALA A 139 -10.97 8.65 28.14
C ALA A 139 -9.82 9.55 28.62
N ASP A 140 -9.37 9.35 29.85
CA ASP A 140 -8.36 10.21 30.49
C ASP A 140 -6.92 9.84 30.09
N GLY A 141 -6.72 8.64 29.55
CA GLY A 141 -5.41 8.13 29.15
C GLY A 141 -5.02 8.41 27.69
N ILE A 142 -5.84 9.14 26.94
CA ILE A 142 -5.57 9.45 25.53
C ILE A 142 -4.42 10.44 25.42
N MET A 143 -3.37 10.08 24.69
CA MET A 143 -2.20 10.93 24.48
C MET A 143 -2.36 11.79 23.23
N TRP A 144 -3.20 12.82 23.33
CA TRP A 144 -3.56 13.71 22.21
C TRP A 144 -2.36 14.28 21.44
N TRP A 145 -1.32 14.73 22.17
CA TRP A 145 -0.12 15.30 21.55
C TRP A 145 0.69 14.25 20.78
N ALA A 146 0.76 13.02 21.29
CA ALA A 146 1.47 11.93 20.64
C ALA A 146 0.74 11.48 19.38
N ALA A 147 -0.60 11.40 19.44
CA ALA A 147 -1.43 11.14 18.27
C ALA A 147 -1.25 12.24 17.20
N ALA A 148 -1.31 13.52 17.57
CA ALA A 148 -1.11 14.63 16.65
C ALA A 148 0.27 14.60 15.98
N PHE A 149 1.33 14.39 16.76
CA PHE A 149 2.70 14.27 16.23
C PHE A 149 2.84 13.10 15.27
N GLN A 150 2.30 11.93 15.63
CA GLN A 150 2.33 10.76 14.75
C GLN A 150 1.59 11.03 13.42
N GLY A 151 0.43 11.70 13.47
CA GLY A 151 -0.31 12.05 12.26
C GLY A 151 0.50 12.91 11.30
N VAL A 152 1.14 13.97 11.81
CA VAL A 152 2.01 14.84 11.00
C VAL A 152 3.21 14.08 10.45
N PHE A 153 3.88 13.29 11.30
CA PHE A 153 5.04 12.50 10.88
C PHE A 153 4.68 11.51 9.76
N VAL A 154 3.57 10.78 9.91
CA VAL A 154 3.10 9.83 8.91
C VAL A 154 2.67 10.54 7.62
N ALA A 155 2.03 11.71 7.70
CA ALA A 155 1.69 12.50 6.52
C ALA A 155 2.94 12.89 5.72
N VAL A 156 3.96 13.44 6.39
CA VAL A 156 5.21 13.84 5.74
C VAL A 156 5.94 12.63 5.14
N ALA A 157 6.07 11.55 5.91
CA ALA A 157 6.71 10.32 5.43
C ALA A 157 5.97 9.72 4.22
N MET A 158 4.63 9.68 4.27
CA MET A 158 3.80 9.16 3.17
C MET A 158 3.93 10.02 1.92
N PHE A 159 3.96 11.35 2.06
CA PHE A 159 4.17 12.27 0.95
C PHE A 159 5.51 12.00 0.24
N LEU A 160 6.60 11.93 1.01
CA LEU A 160 7.94 11.67 0.48
C LEU A 160 8.02 10.28 -0.18
N MET A 161 7.42 9.27 0.44
CA MET A 161 7.37 7.91 -0.08
C MET A 161 6.62 7.84 -1.41
N LEU A 162 5.43 8.46 -1.52
CA LEU A 162 4.66 8.48 -2.77
C LEU A 162 5.41 9.22 -3.87
N MET A 163 6.00 10.37 -3.57
CA MET A 163 6.82 11.12 -4.52
C MET A 163 8.00 10.30 -5.04
N PHE A 164 8.68 9.57 -4.16
CA PHE A 164 9.76 8.66 -4.53
C PHE A 164 9.27 7.51 -5.41
N LEU A 165 8.14 6.90 -5.08
CA LEU A 165 7.55 5.82 -5.88
C LEU A 165 7.11 6.29 -7.27
N PHE A 166 6.50 7.48 -7.38
CA PHE A 166 6.14 8.06 -8.68
C PHE A 166 7.38 8.39 -9.51
N TRP A 167 8.43 8.91 -8.88
CA TRP A 167 9.69 9.22 -9.56
C TRP A 167 10.41 7.96 -10.06
N THR A 168 10.52 6.92 -9.24
CA THR A 168 11.13 5.63 -9.65
C THR A 168 10.30 4.94 -10.74
N GLY A 169 8.97 5.02 -10.66
CA GLY A 169 8.04 4.57 -11.70
C GLY A 169 8.27 5.30 -13.03
N PHE A 170 8.38 6.62 -13.00
CA PHE A 170 8.68 7.44 -14.19
C PHE A 170 10.03 7.07 -14.82
N LYS A 171 11.09 6.96 -14.02
CA LYS A 171 12.43 6.57 -14.51
C LYS A 171 12.44 5.18 -15.14
N THR A 172 11.71 4.24 -14.55
CA THR A 172 11.57 2.88 -15.08
C THR A 172 10.82 2.88 -16.42
N ALA A 173 9.76 3.68 -16.54
CA ALA A 173 9.02 3.85 -17.79
C ALA A 173 9.89 4.46 -18.90
N GLN A 174 10.65 5.51 -18.58
CA GLN A 174 11.56 6.16 -19.53
C GLN A 174 12.68 5.21 -20.02
N SER A 175 13.26 4.42 -19.12
CA SER A 175 14.27 3.41 -19.49
C SER A 175 13.71 2.36 -20.44
N ARG A 176 12.47 1.92 -20.23
CA ARG A 176 11.78 0.96 -21.11
C ARG A 176 11.49 1.53 -22.48
N ARG A 177 11.02 2.78 -22.57
CA ARG A 177 10.80 3.45 -23.86
C ARG A 177 12.08 3.48 -24.68
N LYS A 178 13.19 3.91 -24.09
CA LYS A 178 14.50 3.90 -24.75
C LYS A 178 14.89 2.51 -25.26
N GLN A 179 14.64 1.45 -24.47
CA GLN A 179 14.91 0.07 -24.88
C GLN A 179 14.03 -0.39 -26.04
N LEU A 180 12.78 0.06 -26.11
CA LEU A 180 11.87 -0.25 -27.22
C LEU A 180 12.26 0.50 -28.50
N ASP A 181 12.59 1.79 -28.37
CA ASP A 181 13.05 2.62 -29.50
C ASP A 181 14.34 2.04 -30.11
N MET A 182 15.28 1.56 -29.29
CA MET A 182 16.50 0.88 -29.77
C MET A 182 16.21 -0.43 -30.51
N ARG A 183 15.18 -1.19 -30.12
CA ARG A 183 14.81 -2.47 -30.77
C ARG A 183 14.00 -2.31 -32.05
N LEU A 184 13.34 -1.17 -32.23
CA LEU A 184 12.54 -0.85 -33.41
C LEU A 184 13.32 -0.05 -34.46
N GLY A 185 14.44 0.56 -34.05
CA GLY A 185 15.38 1.25 -34.95
C GLY A 185 16.48 0.34 -35.53
N GLU A 186 16.55 -0.93 -35.09
CA GLU A 186 17.30 -2.02 -35.72
C GLU A 186 16.41 -2.81 -36.70
#